data_AF-A0A7K0VC49-F1
#
_entry.id   AF-A0A7K0VC49-F1
#
_cell.length_a   1.000
_cell.length_b   1.000
_cell.length_c   1.000
_cell.angle_alpha   90.00
_cell.angle_beta   90.00
_cell.angle_gamma   90.00
#
_symmetry.space_group_name_H-M   'P 1'
#
loop_
_entity.id
_entity.type
_entity.pdbx_description
1 polymer ?
#
loop_
_entity_poly.entity_id
_entity_poly.type
_entity_poly.pdbx_seq_one_letter_code
_entity_poly.pdbx_strand_id
1 'polypeptide(L)'
;MKPSSKYILTIKCPDQAGIIHRVAGSLIEVGGNVLEQAQFTDEDSGVFCMRTKFESPEENLATVLAVVTAQVMSLGPELTLRHEADHRRAMIMVSKHDHCLLDLLYRFGNGELPIDIAVIVSNHEDCREIADRYQIPFVHLPVSPENKSLQEAQVLTLIDEHEIDVVVLARYMQVLSSDFCEKMSGRVINIHHSFLPGFKGARPYQRAHERGVKLIGATAHFVTGDLDEGPIIEQSVERVNHAHTAADLVEIGR
;
A
#
# COMPACT_ATOMS: atom_id res chain seq x y z
N MET A 1 19.67 29.11 -7.98
CA MET A 1 18.71 28.29 -8.72
C MET A 1 17.33 28.82 -8.42
N LYS A 2 16.43 28.94 -9.41
CA LYS A 2 15.01 29.24 -9.11
C LYS A 2 14.45 28.07 -8.29
N PRO A 3 13.54 28.30 -7.34
CA PRO A 3 12.83 27.21 -6.69
C PRO A 3 12.13 26.37 -7.77
N SER A 4 12.28 25.05 -7.68
CA SER A 4 11.61 24.08 -8.54
C SER A 4 10.78 23.15 -7.66
N SER A 5 9.52 22.94 -8.04
CA SER A 5 8.66 21.95 -7.39
C SER A 5 8.99 20.57 -7.94
N LYS A 6 8.98 19.56 -7.06
CA LYS A 6 9.17 18.16 -7.45
C LYS A 6 7.85 17.44 -7.55
N TYR A 7 7.71 16.63 -8.59
CA TYR A 7 6.50 15.92 -8.94
C TYR A 7 6.78 14.43 -9.12
N ILE A 8 5.76 13.61 -8.87
CA ILE A 8 5.74 12.19 -9.22
C ILE A 8 4.56 11.96 -10.15
N LEU A 9 4.87 11.55 -11.37
CA LEU A 9 3.93 11.14 -12.41
C LEU A 9 3.92 9.61 -12.50
N THR A 10 2.74 9.01 -12.49
CA THR A 10 2.55 7.61 -12.87
C THR A 10 1.59 7.50 -14.03
N ILE A 11 1.89 6.59 -14.97
CA ILE A 11 1.07 6.30 -16.14
C ILE A 11 0.94 4.79 -16.27
N LYS A 12 -0.28 4.33 -16.54
CA LYS A 12 -0.59 2.97 -16.97
C LYS A 12 -1.50 3.04 -18.19
N CYS A 13 -1.13 2.39 -19.29
CA CYS A 13 -1.92 2.42 -20.53
C CYS A 13 -1.62 1.18 -21.40
N PRO A 14 -2.41 0.92 -22.46
CA PRO A 14 -2.02 -0.03 -23.49
C PRO A 14 -0.69 0.38 -24.14
N ASP A 15 0.20 -0.59 -24.32
CA ASP A 15 1.50 -0.38 -24.94
C ASP A 15 1.35 0.01 -26.42
N GLN A 16 2.13 1.02 -26.82
CA GLN A 16 2.17 1.52 -28.19
C GLN A 16 3.38 2.46 -28.39
N ALA A 17 3.77 2.64 -29.65
CA ALA A 17 4.86 3.54 -29.98
C ALA A 17 4.58 4.99 -29.55
N GLY A 18 5.59 5.66 -29.00
CA GLY A 18 5.58 7.10 -28.72
C GLY A 18 5.10 7.52 -27.33
N ILE A 19 4.77 6.58 -26.42
CA ILE A 19 4.38 6.91 -25.03
C ILE A 19 5.49 7.74 -24.35
N ILE A 20 6.72 7.24 -24.34
CA ILE A 20 7.88 7.90 -23.72
C ILE A 20 8.12 9.28 -24.33
N HIS A 21 8.06 9.38 -25.66
CA HIS A 21 8.28 10.65 -26.37
C HIS A 21 7.23 11.69 -25.98
N ARG A 22 5.94 11.32 -25.93
CA ARG A 22 4.85 12.23 -25.55
C ARG A 22 4.99 12.73 -24.12
N VAL A 23 5.38 11.86 -23.19
CA VAL A 23 5.61 12.24 -21.81
C VAL A 23 6.85 13.12 -21.67
N ALA A 24 7.98 12.74 -22.26
CA ALA A 24 9.18 13.57 -22.22
C ALA A 24 8.93 14.96 -22.84
N GLY A 25 8.20 15.02 -23.96
CA GLY A 25 7.79 16.27 -24.59
C GLY A 25 6.92 17.14 -23.69
N SER A 26 5.91 16.56 -23.04
CA SER A 26 5.02 17.31 -22.14
C SER A 26 5.75 17.83 -20.90
N LEU A 27 6.73 17.09 -20.39
CA LEU A 27 7.56 17.56 -19.28
C LEU A 27 8.45 18.75 -19.70
N ILE A 28 8.96 18.77 -20.93
CA ILE A 28 9.73 19.92 -21.46
C ILE A 28 8.83 21.17 -21.59
N GLU A 29 7.57 21.03 -21.99
CA GLU A 29 6.62 22.14 -22.12
C GLU A 29 6.40 22.89 -20.79
N VAL A 30 6.48 22.19 -19.66
CA VAL A 30 6.41 22.80 -18.32
C VAL A 30 7.80 23.18 -17.76
N GLY A 31 8.83 23.22 -18.61
CA GLY A 31 10.22 23.49 -18.19
C GLY A 31 10.79 22.44 -17.24
N GLY A 32 10.27 21.22 -17.31
CA GLY A 32 10.60 20.13 -16.41
C GLY A 32 11.93 19.45 -16.72
N ASN A 33 12.57 18.93 -15.67
CA ASN A 33 13.77 18.12 -15.74
C ASN A 33 13.56 16.79 -15.01
N VAL A 34 13.79 15.68 -15.69
CA VAL A 34 13.60 14.33 -15.12
C VAL A 34 14.73 14.02 -14.15
N LEU A 35 14.36 13.57 -12.94
CA LEU A 35 15.28 13.19 -11.87
C LEU A 35 15.39 11.68 -11.72
N GLU A 36 14.28 10.96 -11.82
CA GLU A 36 14.23 9.50 -11.82
C GLU A 36 13.15 9.04 -12.82
N GLN A 37 13.41 7.94 -13.52
CA GLN A 37 12.44 7.33 -14.42
C GLN A 37 12.56 5.82 -14.40
N ALA A 38 11.42 5.14 -14.30
CA ALA A 38 11.30 3.70 -14.42
C ALA A 38 10.10 3.38 -15.30
N GLN A 39 10.25 2.41 -16.18
CA GLN A 39 9.17 1.92 -17.05
C GLN A 39 9.21 0.40 -17.15
N PHE A 40 8.07 -0.18 -17.48
CA PHE A 40 7.92 -1.59 -17.74
C PHE A 40 6.80 -1.82 -18.74
N THR A 41 7.06 -2.64 -19.76
CA THR A 41 6.04 -3.16 -20.67
C THR A 41 5.86 -4.63 -20.35
N ASP A 42 4.64 -5.01 -20.04
CA ASP A 42 4.24 -6.41 -19.97
C ASP A 42 3.79 -6.86 -21.36
N GLU A 43 4.61 -7.68 -22.02
CA GLU A 43 4.33 -8.18 -23.38
C GLU A 43 3.12 -9.12 -23.42
N ASP A 44 2.81 -9.81 -22.31
CA ASP A 44 1.70 -10.77 -22.26
C ASP A 44 0.34 -10.06 -22.17
N SER A 45 0.24 -9.01 -21.33
CA SER A 45 -0.99 -8.22 -21.18
C SER A 45 -1.07 -7.03 -22.14
N GLY A 46 0.05 -6.64 -22.76
CA GLY A 46 0.16 -5.45 -23.60
C GLY A 46 0.01 -4.15 -22.80
N VAL A 47 0.33 -4.17 -21.51
CA VAL A 47 0.21 -3.00 -20.62
C VAL A 47 1.58 -2.36 -20.42
N PHE A 48 1.63 -1.04 -20.61
CA PHE A 48 2.77 -0.19 -20.30
C PHE A 48 2.54 0.54 -18.96
N CYS A 49 3.55 0.52 -18.09
CA CYS A 49 3.58 1.25 -16.82
C CYS A 49 4.82 2.13 -16.77
N MET A 50 4.69 3.34 -16.24
CA MET A 50 5.82 4.25 -16.02
C MET A 50 5.64 5.09 -14.76
N ARG A 51 6.76 5.30 -14.05
CA ARG A 51 6.89 6.25 -12.95
C ARG A 51 8.01 7.22 -13.28
N THR A 52 7.70 8.51 -13.24
CA THR A 52 8.66 9.58 -13.48
C THR A 52 8.65 10.58 -12.33
N LYS A 53 9.80 10.78 -11.69
CA LYS A 53 10.04 11.89 -10.78
C LYS A 53 10.75 12.99 -11.55
N PHE A 54 10.21 14.19 -11.52
CA PHE A 54 10.79 15.34 -12.21
C PHE A 54 10.63 16.60 -11.38
N GLU A 55 11.46 17.60 -11.66
CA GLU A 55 11.30 18.95 -11.12
C GLU A 55 10.81 19.91 -12.22
N SER A 56 10.05 20.93 -11.86
CA SER A 56 9.58 21.97 -12.78
C SER A 56 9.49 23.33 -12.08
N PRO A 57 9.75 24.44 -12.80
CA PRO A 57 9.48 25.79 -12.29
C PRO A 57 8.00 26.14 -12.27
N GLU A 58 7.14 25.40 -12.98
CA GLU A 58 5.69 25.53 -12.85
C GLU A 58 5.28 24.84 -11.55
N GLU A 59 4.69 25.60 -10.62
CA GLU A 59 4.29 25.11 -9.30
C GLU A 59 2.84 24.61 -9.28
N ASN A 60 2.00 25.06 -10.23
CA ASN A 60 0.59 24.69 -10.25
C ASN A 60 0.39 23.26 -10.78
N LEU A 61 0.05 22.33 -9.87
CA LEU A 61 -0.23 20.93 -10.19
C LEU A 61 -1.27 20.76 -11.31
N ALA A 62 -2.34 21.56 -11.32
CA ALA A 62 -3.40 21.46 -12.31
C ALA A 62 -2.93 21.88 -13.71
N THR A 63 -2.06 22.90 -13.79
CA THR A 63 -1.42 23.30 -15.05
C THR A 63 -0.54 22.17 -15.59
N VAL A 64 0.34 21.62 -14.74
CA VAL A 64 1.23 20.51 -15.16
C VAL A 64 0.41 19.29 -15.59
N LEU A 65 -0.61 18.93 -14.81
CA LEU A 65 -1.52 17.83 -15.12
C LEU A 65 -2.23 18.04 -16.46
N ALA A 66 -2.72 19.25 -16.74
CA ALA A 66 -3.41 19.56 -17.99
C ALA A 66 -2.49 19.43 -19.21
N VAL A 67 -1.24 19.92 -19.12
CA VAL A 67 -0.23 19.79 -20.18
C VAL A 67 0.11 18.32 -20.46
N VAL A 68 0.43 17.55 -19.40
CA VAL A 68 0.75 16.13 -19.56
C VAL A 68 -0.44 15.37 -20.12
N THR A 69 -1.64 15.55 -19.55
CA THR A 69 -2.87 14.88 -19.98
C THR A 69 -3.17 15.16 -21.45
N ALA A 70 -3.06 16.41 -21.91
CA ALA A 70 -3.31 16.75 -23.31
C ALA A 70 -2.43 15.95 -24.30
N GLN A 71 -1.19 15.65 -23.92
CA GLN A 71 -0.24 14.93 -24.77
C GLN A 71 -0.44 13.41 -24.76
N VAL A 72 -0.99 12.86 -23.67
CA VAL A 72 -1.12 11.41 -23.47
C VAL A 72 -2.55 10.89 -23.51
N MET A 73 -3.58 11.75 -23.51
CA MET A 73 -4.98 11.33 -23.42
C MET A 73 -5.40 10.37 -24.54
N SER A 74 -4.85 10.54 -25.75
CA SER A 74 -5.12 9.64 -26.89
C SER A 74 -4.59 8.22 -26.67
N LEU A 75 -3.74 8.00 -25.66
CA LEU A 75 -3.19 6.71 -25.29
C LEU A 75 -4.11 5.92 -24.35
N GLY A 76 -5.23 6.49 -23.92
CA GLY A 76 -6.12 5.92 -22.91
C GLY A 76 -5.46 5.65 -21.55
N PRO A 77 -4.73 6.62 -20.94
CA PRO A 77 -3.98 6.35 -19.72
C PRO A 77 -4.83 6.44 -18.45
N GLU A 78 -4.54 5.56 -17.50
CA GLU A 78 -4.67 5.84 -16.07
C GLU A 78 -3.45 6.68 -15.66
N LEU A 79 -3.68 7.94 -15.27
CA LEU A 79 -2.62 8.89 -14.96
C LEU A 79 -2.81 9.46 -13.56
N THR A 80 -1.73 9.52 -12.78
CA THR A 80 -1.70 10.27 -11.52
C THR A 80 -0.51 11.21 -11.49
N LEU A 81 -0.72 12.41 -10.95
CA LEU A 81 0.33 13.40 -10.73
C LEU A 81 0.14 13.97 -9.33
N ARG A 82 1.23 14.08 -8.57
CA ARG A 82 1.24 14.74 -7.25
C ARG A 82 2.56 15.46 -7.04
N HIS A 83 2.60 16.42 -6.10
CA HIS A 83 3.88 16.87 -5.60
C HIS A 83 4.55 15.76 -4.80
N GLU A 84 5.89 15.71 -4.82
CA GLU A 84 6.66 14.76 -4.02
C GLU A 84 6.39 14.95 -2.52
N ALA A 85 6.25 16.22 -2.10
CA ALA A 85 5.97 16.63 -0.74
C ALA A 85 4.56 16.25 -0.24
N ASP A 86 3.61 16.00 -1.16
CA ASP A 86 2.27 15.53 -0.80
C ASP A 86 2.34 14.03 -0.51
N HIS A 87 2.62 13.72 0.75
CA HIS A 87 2.67 12.34 1.24
C HIS A 87 1.28 11.68 1.18
N ARG A 88 1.28 10.37 0.96
CA ARG A 88 0.04 9.59 0.97
C ARG A 88 -0.49 9.49 2.40
N ARG A 89 -1.78 9.75 2.57
CA ARG A 89 -2.46 9.66 3.86
C ARG A 89 -2.86 8.21 4.12
N ALA A 90 -2.40 7.66 5.23
CA ALA A 90 -2.58 6.25 5.57
C ALA A 90 -3.49 6.07 6.78
N MET A 91 -4.39 5.08 6.69
CA MET A 91 -5.06 4.48 7.84
C MET A 91 -4.39 3.16 8.15
N ILE A 92 -4.06 2.91 9.42
CA ILE A 92 -3.57 1.60 9.86
C ILE A 92 -4.68 0.89 10.63
N MET A 93 -5.05 -0.31 10.19
CA MET A 93 -5.97 -1.19 10.90
C MET A 93 -5.19 -2.29 11.61
N VAL A 94 -5.43 -2.47 12.91
CA VAL A 94 -4.71 -3.44 13.76
C VAL A 94 -5.70 -4.20 14.64
N SER A 95 -5.40 -5.46 14.97
CA SER A 95 -6.13 -6.20 16.02
C SER A 95 -5.34 -6.20 17.33
N LYS A 96 -5.03 -7.36 17.92
CA LYS A 96 -4.26 -7.45 19.17
C LYS A 96 -2.75 -7.55 18.98
N HIS A 97 -2.30 -7.97 17.80
CA HIS A 97 -0.89 -8.19 17.52
C HIS A 97 -0.29 -6.90 16.98
N ASP A 98 0.69 -6.37 17.67
CA ASP A 98 1.21 -5.00 17.51
C ASP A 98 2.52 -4.90 16.72
N HIS A 99 3.28 -5.99 16.56
CA HIS A 99 4.58 -5.99 15.88
C HIS A 99 4.62 -5.21 14.55
N CYS A 100 3.69 -5.46 13.62
CA CYS A 100 3.65 -4.70 12.36
C CYS A 100 3.33 -3.21 12.57
N LEU A 101 2.44 -2.89 13.51
CA LEU A 101 2.13 -1.50 13.87
C LEU A 101 3.38 -0.80 14.43
N LEU A 102 4.09 -1.46 15.35
CA LEU A 102 5.31 -0.93 15.96
C LEU A 102 6.41 -0.67 14.92
N ASP A 103 6.64 -1.60 13.98
CA ASP A 103 7.62 -1.41 12.91
C ASP A 103 7.25 -0.23 12.01
N LEU A 104 5.99 -0.14 11.56
CA LEU A 104 5.49 0.97 10.75
C LEU A 104 5.66 2.32 11.46
N LEU A 105 5.26 2.39 12.74
CA LEU A 105 5.36 3.62 13.53
C LEU A 105 6.81 4.00 13.83
N TYR A 106 7.69 3.03 14.09
CA TYR A 106 9.12 3.28 14.27
C TYR A 106 9.75 3.90 13.02
N ARG A 107 9.49 3.31 11.84
CA ARG A 107 9.98 3.85 10.56
C ARG A 107 9.40 5.21 10.23
N PHE A 108 8.11 5.41 10.51
CA PHE A 108 7.44 6.71 10.37
C PHE A 108 8.08 7.77 11.27
N GLY A 109 8.30 7.46 12.56
CA GLY A 109 8.95 8.37 13.51
C GLY A 109 10.38 8.74 13.14
N ASN A 110 11.10 7.85 12.44
CA ASN A 110 12.45 8.11 11.92
C ASN A 110 12.48 8.80 10.55
N GLY A 111 11.32 9.05 9.91
CA GLY A 111 11.24 9.62 8.57
C GLY A 111 11.65 8.66 7.44
N GLU A 112 11.74 7.35 7.72
CA GLU A 112 12.05 6.31 6.72
C GLU A 112 10.83 5.96 5.86
N LEU A 113 9.62 6.28 6.34
CA LEU A 113 8.37 6.01 5.67
C LEU A 113 7.67 7.34 5.31
N PRO A 114 7.80 7.84 4.07
CA PRO A 114 7.26 9.14 3.64
C PRO A 114 5.75 9.06 3.36
N ILE A 115 4.97 8.84 4.42
CA ILE A 115 3.50 8.81 4.45
C ILE A 115 3.02 9.67 5.60
N ASP A 116 1.73 10.03 5.61
CA ASP A 116 1.08 10.68 6.74
C ASP A 116 0.11 9.68 7.39
N ILE A 117 0.43 9.17 8.58
CA ILE A 117 -0.46 8.24 9.30
C ILE A 117 -1.56 9.07 10.00
N ALA A 118 -2.74 9.12 9.39
CA ALA A 118 -3.83 10.00 9.81
C ALA A 118 -4.66 9.43 10.97
N VAL A 119 -4.85 8.11 11.00
CA VAL A 119 -5.65 7.44 12.03
C VAL A 119 -5.29 5.96 12.16
N ILE A 120 -5.32 5.43 13.38
CA ILE A 120 -5.24 4.01 13.68
C ILE A 120 -6.63 3.52 14.09
N VAL A 121 -7.11 2.46 13.45
CA VAL A 121 -8.39 1.82 13.76
C VAL A 121 -8.13 0.42 14.30
N SER A 122 -8.82 0.06 15.38
CA SER A 122 -8.73 -1.30 15.92
C SER A 122 -10.08 -1.82 16.37
N ASN A 123 -10.27 -3.13 16.25
CA ASN A 123 -11.39 -3.82 16.87
C ASN A 123 -11.13 -4.15 18.36
N HIS A 124 -9.95 -3.79 18.89
CA HIS A 124 -9.54 -3.97 20.27
C HIS A 124 -8.89 -2.71 20.84
N GLU A 125 -8.69 -2.66 22.17
CA GLU A 125 -8.05 -1.52 22.85
C GLU A 125 -6.54 -1.72 23.06
N ASP A 126 -6.03 -2.94 22.84
CA ASP A 126 -4.66 -3.37 23.15
C ASP A 126 -3.56 -2.44 22.59
N CYS A 127 -3.80 -1.81 21.43
CA CYS A 127 -2.81 -0.95 20.76
C CYS A 127 -2.97 0.56 21.04
N ARG A 128 -3.91 0.99 21.89
CA ARG A 128 -4.17 2.42 22.14
C ARG A 128 -2.95 3.16 22.68
N GLU A 129 -2.30 2.60 23.69
CA GLU A 129 -1.11 3.21 24.31
C GLU A 129 0.06 3.35 23.31
N ILE A 130 0.10 2.52 22.27
CA ILE A 130 1.08 2.67 21.18
C ILE A 130 0.73 3.91 20.36
N ALA A 131 -0.52 4.04 19.91
CA ALA A 131 -0.97 5.18 19.12
C ALA A 131 -0.79 6.52 19.86
N ASP A 132 -1.12 6.55 21.17
CA ASP A 132 -1.00 7.75 22.00
C ASP A 132 0.46 8.24 22.10
N ARG A 133 1.43 7.32 22.18
CA ARG A 133 2.87 7.66 22.21
C ARG A 133 3.35 8.34 20.92
N TYR A 134 2.77 7.96 19.79
CA TYR A 134 3.04 8.59 18.49
C TYR A 134 2.10 9.76 18.19
N GLN A 135 1.19 10.10 19.11
CA GLN A 135 0.21 11.18 18.98
C GLN A 135 -0.70 11.05 17.74
N ILE A 136 -1.02 9.81 17.38
CA ILE A 136 -1.89 9.50 16.23
C ILE A 136 -3.30 9.18 16.76
N PRO A 137 -4.38 9.73 16.16
CA PRO A 137 -5.74 9.40 16.55
C PRO A 137 -6.00 7.89 16.54
N PHE A 138 -6.59 7.37 17.62
CA PHE A 138 -6.96 5.97 17.75
C PHE A 138 -8.48 5.81 17.91
N VAL A 139 -9.09 5.06 16.99
CA VAL A 139 -10.52 4.77 17.00
C VAL A 139 -10.75 3.28 17.28
N HIS A 140 -11.44 3.01 18.38
CA HIS A 140 -11.87 1.65 18.73
C HIS A 140 -13.25 1.36 18.11
N LEU A 141 -13.29 0.40 17.19
CA LEU A 141 -14.50 -0.06 16.50
C LEU A 141 -14.69 -1.58 16.72
N PRO A 142 -15.35 -1.99 17.83
CA PRO A 142 -15.57 -3.40 18.13
C PRO A 142 -16.45 -4.06 17.07
N VAL A 143 -16.14 -5.32 16.75
CA VAL A 143 -16.77 -6.07 15.66
C VAL A 143 -17.19 -7.46 16.08
N SER A 144 -18.37 -7.87 15.62
CA SER A 144 -19.01 -9.17 15.76
C SER A 144 -19.70 -9.53 14.43
N PRO A 145 -20.10 -10.80 14.22
CA PRO A 145 -20.82 -11.19 13.02
C PRO A 145 -22.10 -10.38 12.76
N GLU A 146 -22.76 -9.91 13.82
CA GLU A 146 -24.03 -9.18 13.74
C GLU A 146 -23.86 -7.70 13.38
N ASN A 147 -22.72 -7.09 13.71
CA ASN A 147 -22.48 -5.65 13.51
C ASN A 147 -21.46 -5.34 12.41
N LYS A 148 -20.89 -6.35 11.75
CA LYS A 148 -19.79 -6.21 10.79
C LYS A 148 -20.07 -5.15 9.71
N SER A 149 -21.24 -5.18 9.09
CA SER A 149 -21.61 -4.21 8.04
C SER A 149 -21.68 -2.78 8.56
N LEU A 150 -22.13 -2.58 9.81
CA LEU A 150 -22.15 -1.26 10.43
C LEU A 150 -20.73 -0.80 10.75
N GLN A 151 -19.88 -1.69 11.27
CA GLN A 151 -18.49 -1.38 11.60
C GLN A 151 -17.69 -1.00 10.34
N GLU A 152 -17.84 -1.75 9.25
CA GLU A 152 -17.18 -1.43 7.98
C GLU A 152 -17.68 -0.10 7.39
N ALA A 153 -18.97 0.22 7.55
CA ALA A 153 -19.50 1.53 7.16
C ALA A 153 -18.85 2.68 7.95
N GLN A 154 -18.59 2.50 9.26
CA GLN A 154 -17.87 3.49 10.07
C GLN A 154 -16.41 3.63 9.61
N VAL A 155 -15.75 2.53 9.24
CA VAL A 155 -14.39 2.58 8.67
C VAL A 155 -14.38 3.38 7.37
N LEU A 156 -15.35 3.17 6.47
CA LEU A 156 -15.49 3.95 5.23
C LEU A 156 -15.74 5.44 5.51
N THR A 157 -16.57 5.78 6.51
CA THR A 157 -16.75 7.18 6.93
C THR A 157 -15.43 7.81 7.40
N LEU A 158 -14.64 7.10 8.21
CA LEU A 158 -13.32 7.59 8.64
C LEU A 158 -12.34 7.73 7.47
N ILE A 159 -12.40 6.84 6.48
CA ILE A 159 -11.59 6.94 5.26
C ILE A 159 -11.89 8.26 4.52
N ASP A 160 -13.17 8.60 4.39
CA ASP A 160 -13.61 9.85 3.73
C ASP A 160 -13.27 11.08 4.58
N GLU A 161 -13.55 11.06 5.89
CA GLU A 161 -13.29 12.18 6.81
C GLU A 161 -11.80 12.53 6.94
N HIS A 162 -10.93 11.52 6.90
CA HIS A 162 -9.48 11.71 7.01
C HIS A 162 -8.76 11.79 5.66
N GLU A 163 -9.50 11.74 4.53
CA GLU A 163 -8.97 11.77 3.16
C GLU A 163 -7.88 10.69 2.95
N ILE A 164 -8.16 9.46 3.38
CA ILE A 164 -7.17 8.38 3.39
C ILE A 164 -6.90 7.90 1.96
N ASP A 165 -5.65 7.87 1.52
CA ASP A 165 -5.24 7.28 0.24
C ASP A 165 -5.15 5.76 0.30
N VAL A 166 -4.57 5.23 1.38
CA VAL A 166 -4.23 3.80 1.56
C VAL A 166 -4.59 3.30 2.95
N VAL A 167 -5.14 2.09 3.00
CA VAL A 167 -5.40 1.35 4.23
C VAL A 167 -4.38 0.22 4.37
N VAL A 168 -3.71 0.15 5.52
CA VAL A 168 -2.75 -0.91 5.84
C VAL A 168 -3.33 -1.82 6.91
N LEU A 169 -3.57 -3.09 6.58
CA LEU A 169 -3.98 -4.11 7.54
C LEU A 169 -2.72 -4.64 8.26
N ALA A 170 -2.30 -3.95 9.31
CA ALA A 170 -1.20 -4.35 10.18
C ALA A 170 -1.66 -5.49 11.10
N ARG A 171 -1.81 -6.70 10.54
CA ARG A 171 -2.31 -7.89 11.23
C ARG A 171 -3.72 -7.69 11.80
N TYR A 172 -4.57 -7.02 11.04
CA TYR A 172 -6.00 -6.97 11.29
C TYR A 172 -6.61 -8.34 11.01
N MET A 173 -7.23 -8.95 12.02
CA MET A 173 -7.61 -10.37 11.99
C MET A 173 -9.04 -10.62 11.50
N GLN A 174 -9.79 -9.56 11.16
CA GLN A 174 -11.12 -9.71 10.57
C GLN A 174 -11.02 -9.73 9.05
N VAL A 175 -11.70 -10.71 8.45
CA VAL A 175 -11.88 -10.75 7.00
C VAL A 175 -12.77 -9.57 6.60
N LEU A 176 -12.34 -8.76 5.65
CA LEU A 176 -13.16 -7.67 5.10
C LEU A 176 -14.28 -8.24 4.21
N SER A 177 -15.45 -7.58 4.15
CA SER A 177 -16.51 -7.98 3.22
C SER A 177 -16.13 -7.70 1.77
N SER A 178 -16.75 -8.42 0.84
CA SER A 178 -16.55 -8.21 -0.60
C SER A 178 -16.94 -6.78 -1.03
N ASP A 179 -17.98 -6.19 -0.43
CA ASP A 179 -18.40 -4.81 -0.69
C ASP A 179 -17.32 -3.80 -0.28
N PHE A 180 -16.69 -4.01 0.88
CA PHE A 180 -15.56 -3.17 1.31
C PHE A 180 -14.37 -3.33 0.35
N CYS A 181 -14.03 -4.57 -0.02
CA CYS A 181 -12.92 -4.84 -0.93
C CYS A 181 -13.14 -4.22 -2.32
N GLU A 182 -14.38 -4.20 -2.83
CA GLU A 182 -14.72 -3.59 -4.11
C GLU A 182 -14.56 -2.06 -4.06
N LYS A 183 -15.11 -1.41 -3.03
CA LYS A 183 -15.01 0.05 -2.82
C LYS A 183 -13.58 0.53 -2.62
N MET A 184 -12.73 -0.30 -2.01
CA MET A 184 -11.34 0.02 -1.68
C MET A 184 -10.33 -0.74 -2.55
N SER A 185 -10.76 -1.22 -3.72
CA SER A 185 -9.90 -1.97 -4.64
C SER A 185 -8.62 -1.19 -4.99
N GLY A 186 -7.47 -1.86 -4.88
CA GLY A 186 -6.15 -1.26 -5.13
C GLY A 186 -5.67 -0.28 -4.04
N ARG A 187 -6.41 -0.10 -2.94
CA ARG A 187 -6.07 0.85 -1.85
C ARG A 187 -5.90 0.20 -0.49
N VAL A 188 -6.09 -1.11 -0.36
CA VAL A 188 -5.89 -1.85 0.88
C VAL A 188 -4.72 -2.81 0.73
N ILE A 189 -3.74 -2.69 1.61
CA ILE A 189 -2.55 -3.55 1.67
C ILE A 189 -2.67 -4.44 2.91
N ASN A 190 -2.49 -5.75 2.73
CA ASN A 190 -2.45 -6.72 3.81
C ASN A 190 -1.07 -7.38 3.91
N ILE A 191 -0.75 -7.86 5.12
CA ILE A 191 0.41 -8.70 5.39
C ILE A 191 -0.06 -10.09 5.83
N HIS A 192 0.25 -11.10 5.01
CA HIS A 192 0.05 -12.50 5.36
C HIS A 192 1.36 -13.13 5.77
N HIS A 193 1.39 -13.77 6.93
CA HIS A 193 2.59 -14.31 7.56
C HIS A 193 2.92 -15.73 7.07
N SER A 194 2.67 -15.95 5.79
CA SER A 194 3.13 -17.12 5.07
C SER A 194 3.59 -16.72 3.69
N PHE A 195 4.51 -17.51 3.14
CA PHE A 195 4.86 -17.41 1.74
C PHE A 195 3.71 -17.96 0.89
N LEU A 196 2.89 -17.08 0.33
CA LEU A 196 1.86 -17.47 -0.63
C LEU A 196 2.51 -18.04 -1.91
N PRO A 197 1.92 -19.09 -2.53
CA PRO A 197 0.62 -19.71 -2.25
C PRO A 197 0.63 -20.86 -1.22
N GLY A 198 1.75 -21.13 -0.54
CA GLY A 198 1.98 -22.38 0.20
C GLY A 198 1.08 -22.64 1.41
N PHE A 199 0.78 -21.62 2.23
CA PHE A 199 -0.01 -21.80 3.46
C PHE A 199 -1.10 -20.73 3.61
N LYS A 200 -2.17 -20.85 2.81
CA LYS A 200 -3.39 -20.03 2.94
C LYS A 200 -4.18 -20.36 4.22
N GLY A 201 -4.86 -19.35 4.76
CA GLY A 201 -5.80 -19.49 5.87
C GLY A 201 -5.17 -19.64 7.27
N ALA A 202 -5.94 -20.20 8.20
CA ALA A 202 -5.61 -20.18 9.63
C ALA A 202 -4.38 -21.03 10.01
N ARG A 203 -3.61 -20.54 11.00
CA ARG A 203 -2.46 -21.21 11.65
C ARG A 203 -1.34 -21.65 10.68
N PRO A 204 -0.83 -20.78 9.79
CA PRO A 204 0.15 -21.16 8.78
C PRO A 204 1.47 -21.67 9.37
N TYR A 205 1.96 -21.11 10.48
CA TYR A 205 3.21 -21.59 11.11
C TYR A 205 3.12 -23.00 11.67
N GLN A 206 1.96 -23.41 12.20
CA GLN A 206 1.81 -24.77 12.67
C GLN A 206 1.87 -25.77 11.50
N ARG A 207 1.18 -25.45 10.40
CA ARG A 207 1.23 -26.26 9.19
C ARG A 207 2.64 -26.31 8.60
N ALA A 208 3.36 -25.20 8.62
CA ALA A 208 4.75 -25.12 8.20
C ALA A 208 5.67 -26.02 9.05
N HIS A 209 5.49 -26.00 10.37
CA HIS A 209 6.21 -26.87 11.31
C HIS A 209 5.88 -28.36 11.05
N GLU A 210 4.60 -28.72 10.97
CA GLU A 210 4.15 -30.10 10.68
C GLU A 210 4.69 -30.61 9.34
N ARG A 211 4.82 -29.72 8.34
CA ARG A 211 5.38 -30.05 7.03
C ARG A 211 6.92 -30.12 7.03
N GLY A 212 7.57 -29.67 8.09
CA GLY A 212 9.02 -29.69 8.25
C GLY A 212 9.78 -28.75 7.31
N VAL A 213 9.17 -27.60 6.98
CA VAL A 213 9.77 -26.63 6.04
C VAL A 213 11.13 -26.14 6.50
N LYS A 214 11.92 -25.59 5.56
CA LYS A 214 13.24 -24.99 5.83
C LYS A 214 13.27 -23.49 5.57
N LEU A 215 12.14 -22.95 5.11
CA LEU A 215 11.90 -21.54 4.90
C LEU A 215 10.49 -21.25 5.38
N ILE A 216 10.33 -20.15 6.11
CA ILE A 216 9.05 -19.47 6.31
C ILE A 216 9.12 -18.13 5.62
N GLY A 217 8.01 -17.43 5.46
CA GLY A 217 8.02 -16.12 4.82
C GLY A 217 6.76 -15.34 5.08
N ALA A 218 6.73 -14.12 4.56
CA ALA A 218 5.58 -13.24 4.59
C ALA A 218 5.35 -12.64 3.21
N THR A 219 4.09 -12.34 2.92
CA THR A 219 3.64 -11.76 1.66
C THR A 219 2.82 -10.52 1.95
N ALA A 220 3.28 -9.37 1.45
CA ALA A 220 2.46 -8.17 1.36
C ALA A 220 1.70 -8.19 0.03
N HIS A 221 0.39 -7.92 0.06
CA HIS A 221 -0.45 -7.96 -1.14
C HIS A 221 -1.60 -6.96 -1.06
N PHE A 222 -2.13 -6.55 -2.21
CA PHE A 222 -3.39 -5.83 -2.25
C PHE A 222 -4.55 -6.76 -1.85
N VAL A 223 -5.54 -6.25 -1.13
CA VAL A 223 -6.74 -7.01 -0.77
C VAL A 223 -7.73 -7.00 -1.94
N THR A 224 -8.33 -8.15 -2.20
CA THR A 224 -9.43 -8.33 -3.16
C THR A 224 -10.60 -9.05 -2.47
N GLY A 225 -11.69 -9.32 -3.20
CA GLY A 225 -12.79 -10.12 -2.67
C GLY A 225 -12.40 -11.58 -2.35
N ASP A 226 -11.31 -12.06 -2.94
CA ASP A 226 -10.75 -13.39 -2.70
C ASP A 226 -9.71 -13.32 -1.57
N LEU A 227 -9.96 -14.07 -0.50
CA LEU A 227 -9.14 -14.03 0.71
C LEU A 227 -7.70 -14.51 0.44
N ASP A 228 -6.71 -13.66 0.78
CA ASP A 228 -5.27 -13.92 0.63
C ASP A 228 -4.83 -14.25 -0.81
N GLU A 229 -5.51 -13.70 -1.82
CA GLU A 229 -5.25 -13.99 -3.24
C GLU A 229 -5.05 -12.74 -4.13
N GLY A 230 -5.05 -11.55 -3.54
CA GLY A 230 -4.85 -10.34 -4.33
C GLY A 230 -3.40 -10.16 -4.83
N PRO A 231 -3.18 -9.17 -5.72
CA PRO A 231 -1.87 -8.94 -6.34
C PRO A 231 -0.76 -8.77 -5.31
N ILE A 232 0.28 -9.61 -5.42
CA ILE A 232 1.46 -9.59 -4.54
C ILE A 232 2.26 -8.31 -4.81
N ILE A 233 2.66 -7.64 -3.73
CA ILE A 233 3.50 -6.43 -3.75
C ILE A 233 4.94 -6.80 -3.43
N GLU A 234 5.15 -7.57 -2.35
CA GLU A 234 6.47 -7.94 -1.86
C GLU A 234 6.42 -9.28 -1.11
N GLN A 235 7.51 -10.05 -1.16
CA GLN A 235 7.67 -11.29 -0.41
C GLN A 235 9.07 -11.41 0.16
N SER A 236 9.17 -11.85 1.42
CA SER A 236 10.46 -12.19 2.03
C SER A 236 10.39 -13.55 2.72
N VAL A 237 11.54 -14.19 2.86
CA VAL A 237 11.68 -15.51 3.49
C VAL A 237 12.80 -15.54 4.51
N GLU A 238 12.59 -16.33 5.56
CA GLU A 238 13.56 -16.59 6.62
C GLU A 238 13.84 -18.08 6.74
N ARG A 239 15.11 -18.41 7.05
CA ARG A 239 15.54 -19.81 7.17
C ARG A 239 15.18 -20.38 8.54
N VAL A 240 14.57 -21.56 8.51
CA VAL A 240 14.23 -22.33 9.71
C VAL A 240 14.78 -23.74 9.61
N ASN A 241 14.86 -24.44 10.73
CA ASN A 241 15.46 -25.76 10.82
C ASN A 241 14.65 -26.69 11.74
N HIS A 242 15.04 -27.95 11.82
CA HIS A 242 14.29 -28.99 12.55
C HIS A 242 14.29 -28.81 14.08
N ALA A 243 15.13 -27.92 14.63
CA ALA A 243 15.16 -27.65 16.06
C ALA A 243 14.12 -26.59 16.48
N HIS A 244 13.59 -25.81 15.52
CA HIS A 244 12.57 -24.81 15.78
C HIS A 244 11.20 -25.45 15.95
N THR A 245 10.55 -25.15 17.06
CA THR A 245 9.16 -25.47 17.36
C THR A 245 8.21 -24.56 16.58
N ALA A 246 6.91 -24.89 16.57
CA ALA A 246 5.90 -24.02 15.97
C ALA A 246 5.83 -22.62 16.63
N ALA A 247 6.19 -22.50 17.92
CA ALA A 247 6.27 -21.22 18.60
C ALA A 247 7.48 -20.40 18.10
N ASP A 248 8.63 -21.04 17.93
CA ASP A 248 9.82 -20.38 17.37
C ASP A 248 9.55 -19.87 15.95
N LEU A 249 8.80 -20.62 15.13
CA LEU A 249 8.40 -20.16 13.79
C LEU A 249 7.52 -18.90 13.84
N VAL A 250 6.67 -18.77 14.86
CA VAL A 250 5.85 -17.56 15.06
C VAL A 250 6.73 -16.38 15.43
N GLU A 251 7.74 -16.58 16.28
CA GLU A 251 8.67 -15.51 16.67
C GLU A 251 9.56 -15.07 15.52
N ILE A 252 10.12 -16.00 14.74
CA ILE A 252 10.98 -15.69 13.59
C ILE A 252 10.21 -14.96 12.48
N GLY A 253 8.93 -15.29 12.31
CA GLY A 253 8.12 -14.69 11.26
C GLY A 253 7.34 -13.42 11.68
N ARG A 254 7.48 -12.96 12.93
CA ARG A 254 7.02 -11.63 13.35
C ARG A 254 7.94 -10.55 12.79
#